data_AF-A0A7Y2B5U2-F1
#
_entry.id   AF-A0A7Y2B5U2-F1
#
_cell.length_a   1.000
_cell.length_b   1.000
_cell.length_c   1.000
_cell.angle_alpha   90.00
_cell.angle_beta   90.00
_cell.angle_gamma   90.00
#
_symmetry.space_group_name_H-M   'P 1'
#
loop_
_entity.id
_entity.type
_entity.pdbx_description
1 polymer ?
#
loop_
_entity_poly.entity_id
_entity_poly.type
_entity_poly.pdbx_seq_one_letter_code
_entity_poly.pdbx_strand_id
1 'polypeptide(L)'
;IRRVRTPFLVQCDADMILDPDCLATLRSAMTEKTGVSIGYLDDEILGTIQAVKLYRTANLKHSPFNDSVTSDSDRITKMREEGSWISFASRERPDHGHAADVLGRHRPNYDDPKYVYGKFSVMGSAVRNRKSYDEFQGVLHGLKESTHPMADLALIAFCHGVFNKLEKCGHVGYEETKDFRFLRAFMQQHGHENRLFAITKLKGFDAAREVKKLQRG
;
A
#
# COMPACT_ATOMS: atom_id res chain seq x y z
N ILE A 1 13.06 -15.25 10.58
CA ILE A 1 13.70 -16.23 9.64
C ILE A 1 14.29 -17.48 10.31
N ARG A 2 14.93 -17.41 11.50
CA ARG A 2 15.63 -18.57 12.13
C ARG A 2 14.83 -19.89 12.27
N ARG A 3 13.49 -19.82 12.21
CA ARG A 3 12.59 -20.99 12.29
C ARG A 3 12.19 -21.58 10.93
N VAL A 4 12.47 -20.90 9.82
CA VAL A 4 12.11 -21.36 8.47
C VAL A 4 13.24 -22.21 7.89
N ARG A 5 12.91 -23.45 7.53
CA ARG A 5 13.88 -24.45 7.00
C ARG A 5 13.64 -24.78 5.52
N THR A 6 12.55 -24.31 4.93
CA THR A 6 12.19 -24.54 3.53
C THR A 6 13.03 -23.67 2.59
N PRO A 7 13.22 -24.06 1.31
CA PRO A 7 13.95 -23.27 0.33
C PRO A 7 13.33 -21.90 0.04
N PHE A 8 12.03 -21.76 0.30
CA PHE A 8 11.28 -20.53 0.13
C PHE A 8 10.55 -20.12 1.41
N LEU A 9 10.33 -18.82 1.54
CA LEU A 9 9.57 -18.17 2.61
C LEU A 9 8.48 -17.32 1.97
N VAL A 10 7.23 -17.57 2.35
CA VAL A 10 6.08 -16.73 1.96
C VAL A 10 5.90 -15.65 3.00
N GLN A 11 5.72 -14.42 2.54
CA GLN A 11 5.25 -13.31 3.33
C GLN A 11 3.84 -12.92 2.85
N CYS A 12 2.90 -12.97 3.78
CA CYS A 12 1.52 -12.50 3.61
C CYS A 12 1.02 -11.93 4.95
N ASP A 13 0.16 -10.93 4.88
CA ASP A 13 -0.53 -10.40 6.06
C ASP A 13 -1.73 -11.28 6.41
N ALA A 14 -2.17 -11.20 7.67
CA ALA A 14 -3.25 -12.05 8.19
C ALA A 14 -4.63 -11.74 7.58
N ASP A 15 -4.77 -10.59 6.93
CA ASP A 15 -5.99 -10.11 6.26
C ASP A 15 -5.97 -10.36 4.75
N MET A 16 -5.05 -11.19 4.25
CA MET A 16 -5.00 -11.60 2.84
C MET A 16 -5.76 -12.91 2.62
N ILE A 17 -6.61 -12.94 1.59
CA ILE A 17 -7.30 -14.14 1.10
C ILE A 17 -6.66 -14.51 -0.24
N LEU A 18 -5.84 -15.56 -0.25
CA LEU A 18 -5.14 -16.01 -1.43
C LEU A 18 -6.00 -16.98 -2.25
N ASP A 19 -5.93 -16.87 -3.58
CA ASP A 19 -6.54 -17.86 -4.46
C ASP A 19 -5.87 -19.23 -4.28
N PRO A 20 -6.58 -20.36 -4.54
CA PRO A 20 -6.03 -21.70 -4.30
C PRO A 20 -4.70 -22.00 -5.02
N ASP A 21 -4.47 -21.36 -6.17
CA ASP A 21 -3.27 -21.53 -7.00
C ASP A 21 -2.18 -20.47 -6.76
N CYS A 22 -2.43 -19.47 -5.90
CA CYS A 22 -1.54 -18.33 -5.68
C CYS A 22 -0.08 -18.74 -5.41
N LEU A 23 0.15 -19.69 -4.50
CA LEU A 23 1.51 -20.13 -4.16
C LEU A 23 2.17 -20.93 -5.29
N ALA A 24 1.39 -21.69 -6.06
CA ALA A 24 1.90 -22.43 -7.22
C ALA A 24 2.34 -21.44 -8.31
N THR A 25 1.56 -20.39 -8.54
CA THR A 25 1.86 -19.31 -9.50
C THR A 25 3.08 -18.47 -9.06
N LEU A 26 3.20 -18.13 -7.78
CA LEU A 26 4.43 -17.51 -7.26
C LEU A 26 5.64 -18.42 -7.44
N ARG A 27 5.48 -19.73 -7.22
CA ARG A 27 6.57 -20.70 -7.30
C ARG A 27 7.05 -20.92 -8.74
N SER A 28 6.16 -20.91 -9.73
CA SER A 28 6.53 -21.05 -11.15
C SER A 28 7.36 -19.88 -11.66
N ALA A 29 7.13 -18.68 -11.11
CA ALA A 29 7.91 -17.47 -11.39
C ALA A 29 9.32 -17.44 -10.73
N MET A 30 9.64 -18.43 -9.89
CA MET A 30 10.94 -18.52 -9.21
C MET A 30 11.95 -19.35 -10.01
N THR A 31 12.81 -18.67 -10.78
CA THR A 31 14.01 -19.23 -11.43
C THR A 31 15.19 -19.29 -10.46
N GLU A 32 16.32 -19.91 -10.84
CA GLU A 32 17.55 -19.92 -10.04
C GLU A 32 18.06 -18.52 -9.67
N LYS A 33 17.86 -17.53 -10.57
CA LYS A 33 18.27 -16.13 -10.37
C LYS A 33 17.23 -15.30 -9.61
N THR A 34 15.98 -15.76 -9.57
CA THR A 34 14.90 -15.05 -8.88
C THR A 34 15.12 -15.12 -7.37
N GLY A 35 15.27 -13.94 -6.77
CA GLY A 35 15.34 -13.80 -5.32
C GLY A 35 13.95 -13.71 -4.69
N VAL A 36 13.01 -13.03 -5.35
CA VAL A 36 11.63 -12.88 -4.89
C VAL A 36 10.66 -12.88 -6.07
N SER A 37 9.54 -13.55 -5.88
CA SER A 37 8.35 -13.47 -6.74
C SER A 37 7.26 -12.69 -6.00
N ILE A 38 6.64 -11.72 -6.67
CA ILE A 38 5.62 -10.83 -6.11
C ILE A 38 4.28 -11.14 -6.79
N GLY A 39 3.24 -11.35 -6.00
CA GLY A 39 1.88 -11.53 -6.46
C GLY A 39 1.03 -10.30 -6.15
N TYR A 40 0.11 -10.01 -7.06
CA TYR A 40 -0.83 -8.91 -6.89
C TYR A 40 -2.13 -9.41 -6.26
N LEU A 41 -2.74 -8.60 -5.41
CA LEU A 41 -4.07 -8.83 -4.86
C LEU A 41 -4.98 -7.65 -5.18
N ASP A 42 -6.28 -7.92 -5.24
CA ASP A 42 -7.32 -6.89 -5.30
C ASP A 42 -7.54 -6.28 -3.90
N ASP A 43 -7.46 -4.95 -3.80
CA ASP A 43 -7.73 -4.15 -2.60
C ASP A 43 -8.90 -3.21 -2.87
N GLU A 44 -9.87 -3.20 -1.97
CA GLU A 44 -11.12 -2.45 -2.18
C GLU A 44 -10.96 -0.92 -2.15
N ILE A 45 -9.87 -0.39 -1.58
CA ILE A 45 -9.56 1.05 -1.58
C ILE A 45 -8.57 1.40 -2.71
N LEU A 46 -7.49 0.64 -2.87
CA LEU A 46 -6.37 0.95 -3.75
C LEU A 46 -6.43 0.28 -5.13
N GLY A 47 -7.37 -0.65 -5.35
CA GLY A 47 -7.38 -1.52 -6.52
C GLY A 47 -6.26 -2.56 -6.44
N THR A 48 -5.47 -2.72 -7.49
CA THR A 48 -4.47 -3.78 -7.54
C THR A 48 -3.19 -3.42 -6.77
N ILE A 49 -2.79 -4.22 -5.77
CA ILE A 49 -1.62 -3.98 -4.92
C ILE A 49 -0.59 -5.12 -4.93
N GLN A 50 0.69 -4.81 -4.71
CA GLN A 50 1.76 -5.79 -4.53
C GLN A 50 1.80 -6.28 -3.08
N ALA A 51 1.12 -7.38 -2.80
CA ALA A 51 0.84 -7.80 -1.42
C ALA A 51 1.62 -9.06 -1.01
N VAL A 52 1.40 -10.17 -1.70
CA VAL A 52 2.01 -11.47 -1.35
C VAL A 52 3.39 -11.61 -2.01
N LYS A 53 4.36 -12.11 -1.24
CA LYS A 53 5.75 -12.24 -1.71
C LYS A 53 6.32 -13.61 -1.36
N LEU A 54 6.93 -14.27 -2.32
CA LEU A 54 7.66 -15.53 -2.13
C LEU A 54 9.16 -15.28 -2.28
N TYR A 55 9.88 -15.33 -1.16
CA TYR A 55 11.33 -15.11 -1.11
C TYR A 55 12.10 -16.43 -1.17
N ARG A 56 13.27 -16.40 -1.81
CA ARG A 56 14.30 -17.44 -1.65
C ARG A 56 14.91 -17.31 -0.26
N THR A 57 14.79 -18.36 0.56
CA THR A 57 15.23 -18.34 1.96
C THR A 57 16.73 -18.04 2.10
N ALA A 58 17.56 -18.50 1.15
CA ALA A 58 19.00 -18.23 1.17
C ALA A 58 19.32 -16.73 1.17
N ASN A 59 18.59 -15.94 0.37
CA ASN A 59 18.78 -14.49 0.29
C ASN A 59 18.47 -13.81 1.63
N LEU A 60 17.52 -14.34 2.39
CA LEU A 60 17.12 -13.79 3.68
C LEU A 60 18.05 -14.18 4.85
N LYS A 61 18.89 -15.23 4.69
CA LYS A 61 19.86 -15.62 5.72
C LYS A 61 21.04 -14.66 5.82
N HIS A 62 21.49 -14.13 4.69
CA HIS A 62 22.63 -13.23 4.61
C HIS A 62 22.26 -11.77 4.84
N SER A 63 21.02 -11.40 4.53
CA SER A 63 20.48 -10.07 4.82
C SER A 63 19.03 -10.19 5.31
N PRO A 64 18.78 -10.17 6.63
CA PRO A 64 17.43 -10.18 7.17
C PRO A 64 16.71 -8.85 6.87
N PHE A 65 15.40 -8.81 7.14
CA PHE A 65 14.61 -7.58 7.12
C PHE A 65 15.10 -6.61 8.20
N ASN A 66 15.13 -5.32 7.88
CA ASN A 66 15.42 -4.26 8.83
C ASN A 66 14.15 -3.86 9.59
N ASP A 67 14.33 -3.29 10.78
CA ASP A 67 13.23 -2.64 11.52
C ASP A 67 13.02 -1.22 10.95
N SER A 68 12.29 -1.13 9.84
CA SER A 68 11.91 0.12 9.18
C SER A 68 10.47 0.05 8.65
N VAL A 69 9.84 1.21 8.46
CA VAL A 69 8.52 1.31 7.78
C VAL A 69 8.54 0.84 6.32
N THR A 70 9.73 0.62 5.75
CA THR A 70 9.95 0.24 4.35
C THR A 70 10.69 -1.10 4.23
N SER A 71 10.70 -1.92 5.29
CA SER A 71 11.54 -3.12 5.43
C SER A 71 11.50 -4.06 4.22
N ASP A 72 10.32 -4.32 3.67
CA ASP A 72 10.12 -5.12 2.46
C ASP A 72 10.79 -4.49 1.23
N SER A 73 10.54 -3.20 1.00
CA SER A 73 11.07 -2.46 -0.15
C SER A 73 12.59 -2.35 -0.06
N ASP A 74 13.11 -2.05 1.14
CA ASP A 74 14.55 -1.99 1.41
C ASP A 74 15.20 -3.34 1.08
N ARG A 75 14.55 -4.45 1.47
CA ARG A 75 15.07 -5.78 1.14
C ARG A 75 15.06 -6.04 -0.35
N ILE A 76 13.97 -5.72 -1.05
CA ILE A 76 13.86 -5.91 -2.51
C ILE A 76 14.92 -5.10 -3.26
N THR A 77 15.13 -3.83 -2.88
CA THR A 77 16.18 -2.98 -3.45
C THR A 77 17.55 -3.62 -3.25
N LYS A 78 17.87 -4.04 -2.02
CA LYS A 78 19.15 -4.70 -1.73
C LYS A 78 19.32 -6.02 -2.48
N MET A 79 18.26 -6.80 -2.66
CA MET A 79 18.32 -8.04 -3.46
C MET A 79 18.69 -7.76 -4.90
N ARG A 80 18.14 -6.69 -5.48
CA ARG A 80 18.48 -6.26 -6.84
C ARG A 80 19.94 -5.81 -6.94
N GLU A 81 20.42 -5.06 -5.96
CA GLU A 81 21.84 -4.65 -5.86
C GLU A 81 22.78 -5.86 -5.71
N GLU A 82 22.34 -6.90 -5.00
CA GLU A 82 23.02 -8.20 -4.87
C GLU A 82 22.93 -9.08 -6.15
N GLY A 83 22.32 -8.57 -7.24
CA GLY A 83 22.20 -9.25 -8.53
C GLY A 83 21.03 -10.25 -8.64
N SER A 84 20.15 -10.30 -7.63
CA SER A 84 18.95 -11.15 -7.69
C SER A 84 17.87 -10.53 -8.57
N TRP A 85 17.12 -11.39 -9.26
CA TRP A 85 15.98 -10.96 -10.07
C TRP A 85 14.71 -10.84 -9.22
N ILE A 86 13.88 -9.87 -9.59
CA ILE A 86 12.54 -9.67 -9.05
C ILE A 86 11.56 -10.13 -10.13
N SER A 87 10.71 -11.10 -9.82
CA SER A 87 9.69 -11.58 -10.74
C SER A 87 8.30 -11.16 -10.27
N PHE A 88 7.41 -10.89 -11.22
CA PHE A 88 6.00 -10.62 -10.95
C PHE A 88 5.21 -11.82 -11.45
N ALA A 89 4.54 -12.51 -10.53
CA ALA A 89 3.82 -13.73 -10.84
C ALA A 89 2.52 -13.44 -11.60
N SER A 90 2.23 -14.28 -12.59
CA SER A 90 0.98 -14.27 -13.36
C SER A 90 0.69 -15.69 -13.83
N ARG A 91 -0.60 -16.05 -13.93
CA ARG A 91 -1.07 -17.32 -14.49
C ARG A 91 -0.80 -17.42 -15.98
N GLU A 92 -0.90 -16.30 -16.70
CA GLU A 92 -0.87 -16.30 -18.17
C GLU A 92 0.53 -16.08 -18.75
N ARG A 93 1.42 -15.33 -18.07
CA ARG A 93 2.76 -15.00 -18.60
C ARG A 93 3.82 -14.88 -17.51
N PRO A 94 4.88 -15.70 -17.54
CA PRO A 94 5.98 -15.61 -16.56
C PRO A 94 6.85 -14.34 -16.71
N ASP A 95 6.82 -13.64 -17.86
CA ASP A 95 7.94 -12.77 -18.29
C ASP A 95 7.61 -11.29 -18.60
N HIS A 96 6.40 -10.78 -18.34
CA HIS A 96 6.03 -9.41 -18.75
C HIS A 96 5.41 -8.52 -17.67
N GLY A 97 6.20 -7.54 -17.23
CA GLY A 97 5.85 -6.11 -17.21
C GLY A 97 4.82 -5.61 -16.21
N HIS A 98 3.54 -5.98 -16.34
CA HIS A 98 2.45 -5.36 -15.59
C HIS A 98 1.33 -6.38 -15.41
N ALA A 99 1.08 -6.81 -14.16
CA ALA A 99 0.14 -7.88 -13.87
C ALA A 99 -1.31 -7.43 -14.11
N ALA A 100 -1.97 -8.05 -15.10
CA ALA A 100 -3.42 -8.07 -15.21
C ALA A 100 -4.07 -9.07 -14.23
N ASP A 101 -3.26 -9.92 -13.59
CA ASP A 101 -3.73 -11.10 -12.88
C ASP A 101 -3.62 -10.91 -11.37
N VAL A 102 -4.78 -10.92 -10.70
CA VAL A 102 -4.88 -10.85 -9.23
C VAL A 102 -4.92 -12.26 -8.67
N LEU A 103 -4.05 -12.57 -7.71
CA LEU A 103 -3.89 -13.90 -7.11
C LEU A 103 -4.63 -14.03 -5.76
N GLY A 104 -5.72 -13.26 -5.62
CA GLY A 104 -6.54 -13.19 -4.43
C GLY A 104 -6.96 -11.77 -4.10
N ARG A 105 -7.30 -11.56 -2.82
CA ARG A 105 -7.86 -10.31 -2.29
C ARG A 105 -7.20 -9.92 -0.98
N HIS A 106 -7.11 -8.64 -0.74
CA HIS A 106 -6.73 -8.05 0.54
C HIS A 106 -8.02 -7.56 1.22
N ARG A 107 -8.30 -8.10 2.41
CA ARG A 107 -9.54 -7.87 3.19
C ARG A 107 -9.25 -7.33 4.59
N PRO A 108 -8.59 -6.18 4.68
CA PRO A 108 -8.39 -5.51 5.96
C PRO A 108 -9.72 -4.99 6.53
N ASN A 109 -9.72 -4.59 7.81
CA ASN A 109 -10.89 -3.97 8.43
C ASN A 109 -11.03 -2.49 8.03
N TYR A 110 -11.44 -2.21 6.80
CA TYR A 110 -11.67 -0.83 6.34
C TYR A 110 -12.95 -0.19 6.91
N ASP A 111 -13.79 -0.93 7.64
CA ASP A 111 -14.92 -0.35 8.37
C ASP A 111 -14.48 0.40 9.65
N ASP A 112 -13.25 0.18 10.13
CA ASP A 112 -12.68 0.93 11.26
C ASP A 112 -11.92 2.18 10.75
N PRO A 113 -12.43 3.40 10.95
CA PRO A 113 -11.75 4.62 10.51
C PRO A 113 -10.38 4.80 11.16
N LYS A 114 -10.16 4.27 12.37
CA LYS A 114 -8.86 4.33 13.05
C LYS A 114 -7.84 3.44 12.33
N TYR A 115 -8.26 2.25 11.91
CA TYR A 115 -7.43 1.36 11.09
C TYR A 115 -7.06 2.04 9.77
N VAL A 116 -8.04 2.58 9.04
CA VAL A 116 -7.81 3.28 7.76
C VAL A 116 -6.83 4.43 7.96
N TYR A 117 -7.09 5.31 8.93
CA TYR A 117 -6.23 6.46 9.18
C TYR A 117 -4.80 6.05 9.54
N GLY A 118 -4.65 5.07 10.44
CA GLY A 118 -3.34 4.55 10.86
C GLY A 118 -2.56 3.93 9.69
N LYS A 119 -3.19 3.03 8.92
CA LYS A 119 -2.57 2.34 7.78
C LYS A 119 -2.08 3.32 6.73
N PHE A 120 -2.95 4.22 6.29
CA PHE A 120 -2.60 5.18 5.25
C PHE A 120 -1.61 6.23 5.73
N SER A 121 -1.63 6.62 7.01
CA SER A 121 -0.58 7.48 7.59
C SER A 121 0.80 6.80 7.55
N VAL A 122 0.88 5.51 7.91
CA VAL A 122 2.14 4.75 7.81
C VAL A 122 2.58 4.63 6.36
N MET A 123 1.65 4.36 5.44
CA MET A 123 1.95 4.28 4.01
C MET A 123 2.52 5.61 3.47
N GLY A 124 1.95 6.76 3.85
CA GLY A 124 2.47 8.08 3.48
C GLY A 124 3.89 8.31 4.00
N SER A 125 4.15 7.91 5.26
CA SER A 125 5.51 7.96 5.83
C SER A 125 6.47 7.04 5.08
N ALA A 126 6.05 5.83 4.72
CA ALA A 126 6.87 4.88 3.97
C ALA A 126 7.27 5.43 2.59
N VAL A 127 6.31 6.00 1.85
CA VAL A 127 6.57 6.63 0.54
C VAL A 127 7.57 7.79 0.66
N ARG A 128 7.44 8.65 1.68
CA ARG A 128 8.42 9.71 1.96
C ARG A 128 9.80 9.13 2.23
N ASN A 129 9.91 8.11 3.09
CA ASN A 129 11.19 7.50 3.44
C ASN A 129 11.88 6.88 2.20
N ARG A 130 11.11 6.29 1.29
CA ARG A 130 11.61 5.79 -0.01
C ARG A 130 11.98 6.90 -0.99
N LYS A 131 11.54 8.15 -0.76
CA LYS A 131 11.67 9.29 -1.68
C LYS A 131 11.10 8.98 -3.08
N SER A 132 10.03 8.18 -3.12
CA SER A 132 9.41 7.71 -4.37
C SER A 132 8.23 8.59 -4.76
N TYR A 133 8.47 9.56 -5.64
CA TYR A 133 7.40 10.45 -6.12
C TYR A 133 6.40 9.70 -7.01
N ASP A 134 6.86 8.75 -7.81
CA ASP A 134 5.98 7.94 -8.67
C ASP A 134 5.01 7.10 -7.83
N GLU A 135 5.49 6.52 -6.73
CA GLU A 135 4.63 5.78 -5.80
C GLU A 135 3.63 6.72 -5.10
N PHE A 136 4.07 7.91 -4.70
CA PHE A 136 3.18 8.94 -4.17
C PHE A 136 2.05 9.28 -5.15
N GLN A 137 2.39 9.54 -6.42
CA GLN A 137 1.41 9.83 -7.46
C GLN A 137 0.48 8.64 -7.73
N GLY A 138 1.01 7.42 -7.76
CA GLY A 138 0.23 6.20 -7.94
C GLY A 138 -0.82 6.02 -6.84
N VAL A 139 -0.42 6.15 -5.58
CA VAL A 139 -1.35 6.05 -4.44
C VAL A 139 -2.39 7.17 -4.46
N LEU A 140 -1.98 8.42 -4.72
CA LEU A 140 -2.91 9.54 -4.85
C LEU A 140 -3.95 9.30 -5.95
N HIS A 141 -3.52 8.79 -7.10
CA HIS A 141 -4.42 8.50 -8.21
C HIS A 141 -5.39 7.37 -7.85
N GLY A 142 -4.89 6.27 -7.28
CA GLY A 142 -5.73 5.15 -6.83
C GLY A 142 -6.79 5.59 -5.82
N LEU A 143 -6.41 6.39 -4.82
CA LEU A 143 -7.34 6.91 -3.82
C LEU A 143 -8.40 7.86 -4.41
N LYS A 144 -8.04 8.67 -5.41
CA LYS A 144 -8.98 9.59 -6.08
C LYS A 144 -9.98 8.90 -6.99
N GLU A 145 -9.60 7.76 -7.57
CA GLU A 145 -10.49 6.96 -8.41
C GLU A 145 -11.23 5.87 -7.62
N SER A 146 -10.87 5.67 -6.35
CA SER A 146 -11.55 4.75 -5.46
C SER A 146 -13.01 5.15 -5.25
N THR A 147 -13.89 4.15 -5.30
CA THR A 147 -15.32 4.31 -4.97
C THR A 147 -15.63 3.91 -3.53
N HIS A 148 -14.62 3.47 -2.77
CA HIS A 148 -14.80 3.02 -1.41
C HIS A 148 -15.17 4.21 -0.51
N PRO A 149 -16.16 4.04 0.40
CA PRO A 149 -16.51 5.04 1.40
C PRO A 149 -15.31 5.71 2.10
N MET A 150 -14.36 4.91 2.58
CA MET A 150 -13.22 5.43 3.36
C MET A 150 -12.08 6.02 2.51
N ALA A 151 -12.23 6.15 1.18
CA ALA A 151 -11.18 6.64 0.30
C ALA A 151 -10.71 8.06 0.65
N ASP A 152 -11.63 8.98 1.00
CA ASP A 152 -11.26 10.35 1.36
C ASP A 152 -10.51 10.40 2.70
N LEU A 153 -10.92 9.59 3.68
CA LEU A 153 -10.20 9.46 4.94
C LEU A 153 -8.79 8.89 4.70
N ALA A 154 -8.69 7.84 3.87
CA ALA A 154 -7.42 7.26 3.45
C ALA A 154 -6.52 8.29 2.75
N LEU A 155 -7.07 9.14 1.88
CA LEU A 155 -6.34 10.21 1.20
C LEU A 155 -5.80 11.26 2.18
N ILE A 156 -6.63 11.73 3.11
CA ILE A 156 -6.20 12.67 4.16
C ILE A 156 -5.10 12.05 5.00
N ALA A 157 -5.29 10.82 5.45
CA ALA A 157 -4.32 10.09 6.25
C ALA A 157 -2.99 9.87 5.50
N PHE A 158 -3.05 9.49 4.23
CA PHE A 158 -1.88 9.30 3.38
C PHE A 158 -1.08 10.59 3.23
N CYS A 159 -1.74 11.69 2.86
CA CYS A 159 -1.11 13.00 2.75
C CYS A 159 -0.52 13.46 4.09
N HIS A 160 -1.24 13.27 5.20
CA HIS A 160 -0.75 13.57 6.54
C HIS A 160 0.51 12.74 6.88
N GLY A 161 0.49 11.45 6.55
CA GLY A 161 1.59 10.51 6.71
C GLY A 161 2.89 10.95 6.05
N VAL A 162 2.82 11.64 4.90
CA VAL A 162 4.00 12.20 4.23
C VAL A 162 4.72 13.23 5.11
N PHE A 163 4.02 13.97 5.97
CA PHE A 163 4.64 14.93 6.87
C PHE A 163 5.13 14.31 8.19
N ASN A 164 4.72 13.08 8.49
CA ASN A 164 5.11 12.37 9.70
C ASN A 164 6.54 11.83 9.62
N LYS A 165 7.24 11.84 10.76
CA LYS A 165 8.60 11.32 10.93
C LYS A 165 8.63 9.88 11.46
N LEU A 166 7.71 9.04 10.99
CA LEU A 166 7.73 7.62 11.34
C LEU A 166 8.85 6.92 10.58
N GLU A 167 9.83 6.39 11.31
CA GLU A 167 11.02 5.70 10.76
C GLU A 167 10.98 4.19 11.00
N LYS A 168 10.32 3.73 12.07
CA LYS A 168 10.26 2.31 12.49
C LYS A 168 8.91 1.68 12.25
N CYS A 169 8.90 0.38 12.03
CA CYS A 169 7.66 -0.35 11.73
C CYS A 169 6.77 -0.41 12.97
N GLY A 170 5.59 0.20 12.87
CA GLY A 170 4.54 0.07 13.88
C GLY A 170 3.85 -1.28 13.76
N HIS A 171 4.49 -2.36 14.24
CA HIS A 171 3.85 -3.68 14.36
C HIS A 171 2.85 -3.76 15.54
N VAL A 172 2.54 -2.61 16.15
CA VAL A 172 1.58 -2.47 17.24
C VAL A 172 0.30 -1.93 16.62
N GLY A 173 -0.86 -2.49 16.98
CA GLY A 173 -2.15 -2.09 16.42
C GLY A 173 -2.33 -0.57 16.39
N TYR A 174 -3.05 -0.05 15.39
CA TYR A 174 -3.20 1.38 15.18
C TYR A 174 -3.84 2.05 16.41
N GLU A 175 -3.01 2.75 17.18
CA GLU A 175 -3.45 3.54 18.33
C GLU A 175 -4.15 4.81 17.85
N GLU A 176 -5.10 5.27 18.67
CA GLU A 176 -5.80 6.52 18.41
C GLU A 176 -4.86 7.71 18.68
N THR A 177 -4.40 8.35 17.61
CA THR A 177 -3.52 9.52 17.69
C THR A 177 -4.29 10.80 18.04
N LYS A 178 -3.57 11.85 18.48
CA LYS A 178 -4.17 13.18 18.67
C LYS A 178 -4.78 13.71 17.37
N ASP A 179 -4.11 13.49 16.25
CA ASP A 179 -4.54 13.98 14.93
C ASP A 179 -5.80 13.24 14.46
N PHE A 180 -5.88 11.92 14.68
CA PHE A 180 -7.09 11.16 14.38
C PHE A 180 -8.26 11.59 15.27
N ARG A 181 -8.03 11.86 16.57
CA ARG A 181 -9.09 12.39 17.45
C ARG A 181 -9.60 13.74 16.99
N PHE A 182 -8.70 14.64 16.58
CA PHE A 182 -9.06 15.93 16.02
C PHE A 182 -9.91 15.76 14.75
N LEU A 183 -9.44 14.93 13.80
CA LEU A 183 -10.16 14.67 12.55
C LEU A 183 -11.54 14.04 12.81
N ARG A 184 -11.62 13.06 13.71
CA ARG A 184 -12.89 12.45 14.11
C ARG A 184 -13.85 13.47 14.71
N ALA A 185 -13.38 14.32 15.62
CA ALA A 185 -14.21 15.37 16.22
C ALA A 185 -14.71 16.36 15.15
N PHE A 186 -13.84 16.76 14.21
CA PHE A 186 -14.20 17.59 13.07
C PHE A 186 -15.28 16.93 12.20
N MET A 187 -15.12 15.64 11.87
CA MET A 187 -16.11 14.87 11.11
C MET A 187 -17.46 14.76 11.83
N GLN A 188 -17.46 14.65 13.16
CA GLN A 188 -18.67 14.52 13.98
C GLN A 188 -19.41 15.86 14.19
N GLN A 189 -18.69 16.98 14.29
CA GLN A 189 -19.26 18.31 14.51
C GLN A 189 -20.13 18.81 13.36
N HIS A 190 -19.92 18.28 12.14
CA HIS A 190 -20.66 18.69 10.95
C HIS A 190 -21.88 17.82 10.63
N GLY A 191 -22.37 17.01 11.58
CA GLY A 191 -23.79 16.68 11.75
C GLY A 191 -24.62 16.31 10.51
N HIS A 192 -24.10 15.51 9.59
CA HIS A 192 -24.88 14.98 8.47
C HIS A 192 -24.89 13.45 8.49
N GLU A 193 -26.08 12.89 8.50
CA GLU A 193 -26.39 11.50 8.14
C GLU A 193 -25.50 11.02 6.99
N ASN A 194 -24.44 10.24 7.28
CA ASN A 194 -23.68 9.34 6.41
C ASN A 194 -23.69 9.60 4.88
N ARG A 195 -23.62 10.85 4.43
CA ARG A 195 -23.13 11.18 3.09
C ARG A 195 -21.64 11.39 3.25
N LEU A 196 -20.96 10.27 3.40
CA LEU A 196 -19.56 10.08 3.01
C LEU A 196 -19.20 11.12 1.96
N PHE A 197 -18.39 12.08 2.40
CA PHE A 197 -17.84 13.19 1.64
C PHE A 197 -18.15 13.07 0.14
N ALA A 198 -19.32 13.58 -0.26
CA ALA A 198 -19.48 14.02 -1.62
C ALA A 198 -18.66 15.32 -1.72
N ILE A 199 -17.32 15.19 -1.67
CA ILE A 199 -16.49 16.06 -2.50
C ILE A 199 -16.91 15.65 -3.90
N THR A 200 -18.02 16.21 -4.38
CA THR A 200 -18.38 16.14 -5.78
C THR A 200 -17.10 16.43 -6.51
N LYS A 201 -16.58 15.47 -7.31
CA LYS A 201 -15.66 15.77 -8.41
C LYS A 201 -16.30 16.99 -9.06
N LEU A 202 -15.77 18.20 -8.80
CA LEU A 202 -16.35 19.40 -9.34
C LEU A 202 -16.04 19.35 -10.83
N LYS A 203 -16.87 18.64 -11.59
CA LYS A 203 -16.89 18.72 -13.04
C LYS A 203 -17.27 20.17 -13.33
N GLY A 204 -16.26 20.99 -13.63
CA GLY A 204 -16.43 22.40 -13.94
C GLY A 204 -15.85 23.42 -12.95
N PHE A 205 -15.08 23.03 -11.92
CA PHE A 205 -14.30 24.03 -11.17
C PHE A 205 -13.06 24.43 -11.96
N ASP A 206 -13.23 25.43 -12.82
CA ASP A 206 -12.12 26.07 -13.50
C ASP A 206 -11.41 27.01 -12.51
N ALA A 207 -10.38 26.48 -11.84
CA ALA A 207 -9.58 27.22 -10.87
C ALA A 207 -9.00 28.52 -11.46
N ALA A 208 -8.78 28.59 -12.78
CA ALA A 208 -8.30 29.80 -13.45
C ALA A 208 -9.36 30.93 -13.46
N ARG A 209 -10.65 30.59 -13.43
CA ARG A 209 -11.75 31.55 -13.42
C ARG A 209 -11.95 32.20 -12.05
N GLU A 210 -11.76 31.45 -10.97
CA GLU A 210 -11.90 31.99 -9.59
C GLU A 210 -10.67 32.79 -9.15
N VAL A 211 -9.45 32.41 -9.56
CA VAL A 211 -8.24 33.22 -9.33
C VAL A 211 -8.35 34.59 -10.02
N LYS A 212 -8.94 34.67 -11.21
CA LYS A 212 -9.20 35.95 -11.92
C LYS A 212 -10.24 36.83 -11.24
N LYS A 213 -11.17 36.28 -10.46
CA LYS A 213 -12.14 37.08 -9.68
C LYS A 213 -11.50 37.68 -8.44
N LEU A 214 -10.62 36.94 -7.77
CA LEU A 214 -9.90 37.41 -6.58
C LEU A 214 -8.85 38.49 -6.89
N GLN A 215 -8.38 38.57 -8.14
CA GLN A 215 -7.45 39.62 -8.59
C GLN A 215 -8.15 40.90 -9.11
N ARG A 216 -9.50 40.96 -9.05
CA ARG A 216 -10.30 42.09 -9.56
C ARG A 216 -11.17 42.77 -8.49
N GLY A 217 -11.02 42.38 -7.22
CA GLY A 217 -11.54 43.11 -6.06
C GLY A 217 -10.38 43.65 -5.23
#